data_AF-A0A1C7D8P4-F1
#
_entry.id   AF-A0A1C7D8P4-F1
#
_cell.length_a   1.000
_cell.length_b   1.000
_cell.length_c   1.000
_cell.angle_alpha   90.00
_cell.angle_beta   90.00
_cell.angle_gamma   90.00
#
_symmetry.space_group_name_H-M   'P 1'
#
loop_
_entity.id
_entity.type
_entity.pdbx_description
1 polymer ?
#
loop_
_entity_poly.entity_id
_entity_poly.type
_entity_poly.pdbx_seq_one_letter_code
_entity_poly.pdbx_strand_id
1 'polypeptide(L)'
;MEPFDETTREILQTRWFSLTRHELPDAAMTRDWPVHLDHCFQRILLDNACQGPWRDHIAPPAYRNASDDVLLEAIALGELVLDGQRDLAELNRKSLAWRGKLRGDKDA
;
A
#
# COMPACT_ATOMS: atom_id res chain seq x y z
N MET A 1 31.99 -0.20 -10.59
CA MET A 1 31.04 -1.33 -10.59
C MET A 1 30.31 -1.20 -9.27
N GLU A 2 29.13 -0.58 -9.30
CA GLU A 2 28.46 0.03 -8.14
C GLU A 2 27.50 -0.98 -7.50
N PRO A 3 27.77 -1.51 -6.29
CA PRO A 3 26.90 -2.45 -5.59
C PRO A 3 25.82 -1.75 -4.74
N PHE A 4 25.24 -0.65 -5.22
CA PHE A 4 24.28 0.16 -4.45
C PHE A 4 22.81 -0.27 -4.61
N ASP A 5 22.51 -1.17 -5.55
CA ASP A 5 21.15 -1.63 -5.86
C ASP A 5 20.59 -2.59 -4.79
N GLU A 6 21.35 -3.65 -4.44
CA GLU A 6 20.85 -4.72 -3.58
C GLU A 6 20.55 -4.24 -2.15
N THR A 7 21.41 -3.40 -1.58
CA THR A 7 21.17 -2.78 -0.26
C THR A 7 19.95 -1.86 -0.27
N THR A 8 19.72 -1.12 -1.36
CA THR A 8 18.55 -0.24 -1.48
C THR A 8 17.26 -1.07 -1.50
N ARG A 9 17.24 -2.15 -2.28
CA ARG A 9 16.09 -3.07 -2.33
C ARG A 9 15.79 -3.71 -0.98
N GLU A 10 16.81 -4.17 -0.27
CA GLU A 10 16.66 -4.77 1.07
C GLU A 10 16.10 -3.76 2.09
N ILE A 11 16.57 -2.51 2.05
CA ILE A 11 16.05 -1.42 2.89
C ILE A 11 14.57 -1.17 2.60
N LEU A 12 14.19 -1.07 1.32
CA LEU A 12 12.80 -0.85 0.93
C LEU A 12 11.90 -2.03 1.37
N GLN A 13 12.33 -3.27 1.17
CA GLN A 13 11.56 -4.44 1.61
C GLN A 13 11.40 -4.49 3.13
N THR A 14 12.48 -4.19 3.87
CA THR A 14 12.46 -4.14 5.33
C THR A 14 11.47 -3.09 5.83
N ARG A 15 11.56 -1.87 5.27
CA ARG A 15 10.64 -0.79 5.63
C ARG A 15 9.20 -1.12 5.26
N TRP A 16 8.98 -1.67 4.07
CA TRP A 16 7.66 -2.10 3.60
C TRP A 16 7.01 -3.11 4.55
N PHE A 17 7.76 -4.10 5.03
CA PHE A 17 7.23 -5.08 5.98
C PHE A 17 6.99 -4.49 7.37
N SER A 18 7.91 -3.68 7.89
CA SER A 18 7.70 -2.96 9.17
C SER A 18 6.39 -2.15 9.13
N LEU A 19 6.26 -1.35 8.08
CA LEU A 19 5.13 -0.44 7.89
C LEU A 19 3.80 -1.19 7.77
N THR A 20 3.74 -2.21 6.89
CA THR A 20 2.47 -2.83 6.51
C THR A 20 2.06 -4.01 7.37
N ARG A 21 2.99 -4.66 8.07
CA ARG A 21 2.69 -5.82 8.94
C ARG A 21 2.60 -5.45 10.42
N HIS A 22 3.13 -4.30 10.82
CA HIS A 22 3.18 -3.88 12.22
C HIS A 22 2.56 -2.50 12.40
N GLU A 23 3.21 -1.43 11.90
CA GLU A 23 2.84 -0.06 12.25
C GLU A 23 1.41 0.32 11.82
N LEU A 24 1.01 0.00 10.59
CA LEU A 24 -0.34 0.29 10.09
C LEU A 24 -1.41 -0.57 10.79
N PRO A 25 -1.27 -1.91 10.90
CA PRO A 25 -2.18 -2.72 11.71
C PRO A 25 -2.30 -2.26 13.17
N ASP A 26 -1.19 -1.94 13.83
CA ASP A 26 -1.19 -1.48 15.23
C ASP A 26 -1.91 -0.13 15.36
N ALA A 27 -1.68 0.80 14.43
CA ALA A 27 -2.40 2.07 14.38
C ALA A 27 -3.92 1.86 14.18
N ALA A 28 -4.31 0.87 13.36
CA ALA A 28 -5.71 0.54 13.11
C ALA A 28 -6.45 0.01 14.35
N MET A 29 -5.75 -0.42 15.39
CA MET A 29 -6.38 -0.81 16.66
C MET A 29 -7.00 0.37 17.41
N THR A 30 -6.51 1.59 17.15
CA THR A 30 -6.96 2.81 17.84
C THR A 30 -7.59 3.83 16.90
N ARG A 31 -7.38 3.69 15.58
CA ARG A 31 -7.94 4.55 14.55
C ARG A 31 -9.14 3.87 13.91
N ASP A 32 -10.18 4.65 13.61
CA ASP A 32 -11.40 4.16 12.93
C ASP A 32 -11.16 4.00 11.41
N TRP A 33 -10.24 3.10 11.06
CA TRP A 33 -9.83 2.82 9.69
C TRP A 33 -10.68 1.70 9.07
N PRO A 34 -10.97 1.76 7.76
CA PRO A 34 -11.85 0.79 7.10
C PRO A 34 -11.22 -0.60 6.92
N VAL A 35 -9.94 -0.77 7.28
CA VAL A 35 -9.19 -2.02 7.16
C VAL A 35 -8.26 -2.20 8.35
N HIS A 36 -8.00 -3.45 8.72
CA HIS A 36 -7.15 -3.82 9.86
C HIS A 36 -6.14 -4.94 9.52
N LEU A 37 -6.19 -5.52 8.32
CA LEU A 37 -5.31 -6.61 7.89
C LEU A 37 -4.13 -6.08 7.08
N ASP A 38 -2.95 -6.67 7.31
CA ASP A 38 -1.69 -6.33 6.64
C ASP A 38 -1.82 -6.26 5.11
N HIS A 39 -2.40 -7.28 4.49
CA HIS A 39 -2.56 -7.38 3.05
C HIS A 39 -3.59 -6.39 2.48
N CYS A 40 -4.51 -5.89 3.30
CA CYS A 40 -5.41 -4.81 2.91
C CYS A 40 -4.64 -3.50 2.76
N PHE A 41 -3.78 -3.17 3.72
CA PHE A 41 -2.89 -2.01 3.62
C PHE A 41 -1.97 -2.12 2.40
N GLN A 42 -1.29 -3.26 2.25
CA GLN A 42 -0.39 -3.50 1.11
C GLN A 42 -1.11 -3.26 -0.23
N ARG A 43 -2.33 -3.81 -0.38
CA ARG A 43 -3.12 -3.62 -1.60
C ARG A 43 -3.51 -2.17 -1.82
N ILE A 44 -3.98 -1.46 -0.80
CA ILE A 44 -4.40 -0.06 -0.93
C ILE A 44 -3.22 0.82 -1.34
N LEU A 45 -2.08 0.66 -0.67
CA LEU A 45 -0.88 1.44 -0.94
C LEU A 45 -0.32 1.16 -2.34
N LEU A 46 -0.20 -0.12 -2.71
CA LEU A 46 0.26 -0.51 -4.06
C LEU A 46 -0.71 -0.04 -5.15
N ASP A 47 -2.02 -0.16 -4.94
CA ASP A 47 -2.99 0.31 -5.93
C ASP A 47 -2.86 1.83 -6.15
N ASN A 48 -2.62 2.60 -5.09
CA ASN A 48 -2.43 4.06 -5.20
C ASN A 48 -1.08 4.43 -5.82
N ALA A 49 0.00 3.72 -5.51
CA ALA A 49 1.30 3.91 -6.14
C ALA A 49 1.26 3.59 -7.65
N CYS A 50 0.52 2.55 -8.04
CA CYS A 50 0.30 2.20 -9.46
C CYS A 50 -0.78 3.05 -10.14
N GLN A 51 -1.56 3.83 -9.39
CA GLN A 51 -2.75 4.56 -9.87
C GLN A 51 -3.77 3.64 -10.59
N GLY A 52 -3.88 2.40 -10.11
CA GLY A 52 -4.64 1.32 -10.73
C GLY A 52 -4.50 0.01 -9.95
N PRO A 53 -5.20 -1.08 -10.32
CA PRO A 53 -5.06 -2.37 -9.63
C PRO A 53 -3.63 -2.88 -9.76
N TRP A 54 -2.88 -3.01 -8.65
CA TRP A 54 -1.44 -3.30 -8.73
C TRP A 54 -1.10 -4.59 -9.49
N ARG A 55 -2.02 -5.56 -9.48
CA ARG A 55 -1.88 -6.85 -10.17
C ARG A 55 -1.77 -6.72 -11.69
N ASP A 56 -2.23 -5.62 -12.25
CA ASP A 56 -2.13 -5.32 -13.68
C ASP A 56 -0.75 -4.74 -14.03
N HIS A 57 0.03 -4.31 -13.02
CA HIS A 57 1.32 -3.65 -13.18
C HIS A 57 2.51 -4.47 -12.64
N ILE A 58 2.28 -5.31 -11.63
CA ILE A 58 3.33 -6.01 -10.88
C ILE A 58 2.99 -7.49 -10.76
N ALA A 59 3.93 -8.36 -11.11
CA ALA A 59 3.79 -9.79 -10.88
C ALA A 59 3.84 -10.13 -9.38
N PRO A 60 3.06 -11.11 -8.89
CA PRO A 60 3.21 -11.57 -7.51
C PRO A 60 4.54 -12.32 -7.30
N PRO A 61 5.20 -12.19 -6.13
CA PRO A 61 4.83 -11.33 -5.01
C PRO A 61 5.30 -9.87 -5.20
N ALA A 62 4.42 -8.92 -4.89
CA ALA A 62 4.64 -7.49 -5.20
C ALA A 62 5.91 -6.90 -4.56
N TYR A 63 6.21 -7.22 -3.30
CA TYR A 63 7.41 -6.70 -2.61
C TYR A 63 8.73 -7.08 -3.32
N ARG A 64 8.72 -8.16 -4.09
CA ARG A 64 9.89 -8.63 -4.86
C ARG A 64 9.92 -8.04 -6.26
N ASN A 65 8.78 -7.95 -6.92
CA ASN A 65 8.71 -7.65 -8.36
C ASN A 65 8.32 -6.19 -8.68
N ALA A 66 7.90 -5.39 -7.69
CA ALA A 66 7.67 -3.96 -7.88
C ALA A 66 9.00 -3.26 -8.23
N SER A 67 8.97 -2.21 -9.05
CA SER A 67 10.14 -1.32 -9.17
C SER A 67 10.40 -0.62 -7.84
N ASP A 68 11.63 -0.15 -7.63
CA ASP A 68 11.98 0.60 -6.43
C ASP A 68 11.14 1.87 -6.28
N ASP A 69 10.86 2.57 -7.39
CA ASP A 69 10.01 3.77 -7.42
C ASP A 69 8.59 3.47 -6.91
N VAL A 70 7.98 2.37 -7.35
CA VAL A 70 6.63 1.97 -6.92
C VAL A 70 6.63 1.59 -5.45
N LEU A 71 7.65 0.87 -5.00
CA LEU A 71 7.75 0.46 -3.59
C LEU A 71 8.01 1.67 -2.68
N LEU A 72 8.85 2.61 -3.12
CA LEU A 72 9.14 3.86 -2.41
C LEU A 72 7.90 4.75 -2.31
N GLU A 73 7.14 4.93 -3.40
CA GLU A 73 5.88 5.67 -3.37
C GLU A 73 4.84 5.00 -2.45
N ALA A 74 4.72 3.67 -2.50
CA ALA A 74 3.81 2.93 -1.64
C ALA A 74 4.17 3.06 -0.15
N ILE A 75 5.47 3.06 0.18
CA ILE A 75 5.98 3.32 1.53
C ILE A 75 5.64 4.75 1.95
N ALA A 76 5.96 5.75 1.12
CA ALA A 76 5.70 7.16 1.40
C ALA A 76 4.21 7.40 1.66
N LEU A 77 3.31 6.81 0.88
CA LEU A 77 1.87 6.87 1.11
C LEU A 77 1.47 6.32 2.49
N GLY A 78 2.05 5.19 2.91
CA GLY A 78 1.75 4.59 4.20
C GLY A 78 2.27 5.41 5.38
N GLU A 79 3.44 6.04 5.24
CA GLU A 79 3.99 6.96 6.24
C GLU A 79 3.13 8.22 6.37
N LEU A 80 2.72 8.83 5.25
CA LEU A 80 1.79 9.96 5.24
C LEU A 80 0.44 9.63 5.89
N VAL A 81 -0.03 8.38 5.77
CA VAL A 81 -1.23 7.89 6.45
C VAL A 81 -1.00 7.75 7.97
N LEU A 82 0.17 7.26 8.39
CA LEU A 82 0.53 7.21 9.80
C LEU A 82 0.60 8.60 10.43
N ASP A 83 1.17 9.56 9.71
CA ASP A 83 1.30 10.95 10.14
C ASP A 83 -0.02 11.75 10.06
N GLY A 84 -1.09 11.13 9.53
CA GLY A 84 -2.40 11.78 9.37
C GLY A 84 -2.44 12.82 8.25
N GLN A 85 -1.42 12.88 7.39
CA GLN A 85 -1.36 13.77 6.23
C GLN A 85 -2.15 13.25 5.03
N ARG A 86 -2.47 11.95 5.02
CA ARG A 86 -3.33 11.33 4.01
C ARG A 86 -4.40 10.48 4.67
N ASP A 87 -5.62 10.55 4.13
CA ASP A 87 -6.75 9.76 4.60
C ASP A 87 -6.74 8.36 3.98
N LEU A 88 -6.58 7.33 4.81
CA LEU A 88 -6.64 5.94 4.39
C LEU A 88 -8.00 5.58 3.79
N ALA A 89 -9.10 6.16 4.28
CA ALA A 89 -10.43 5.88 3.74
C ALA A 89 -10.54 6.39 2.29
N GLU A 90 -9.98 7.55 1.97
CA GLU A 90 -9.86 8.03 0.59
C GLU A 90 -9.04 7.10 -0.30
N LEU A 91 -7.85 6.68 0.17
CA LEU A 91 -7.00 5.75 -0.57
C LEU A 91 -7.71 4.41 -0.82
N ASN A 92 -8.45 3.90 0.18
CA ASN A 92 -9.24 2.68 0.05
C ASN A 92 -10.37 2.85 -0.98
N ARG A 93 -11.09 3.98 -0.97
CA ARG A 93 -12.13 4.27 -1.97
C ARG A 93 -11.57 4.26 -3.39
N LYS A 94 -10.40 4.87 -3.62
CA LYS A 94 -9.71 4.84 -4.93
C LYS A 94 -9.33 3.41 -5.34
N SER A 95 -8.71 2.65 -4.44
CA SER A 95 -8.38 1.24 -4.65
C SER A 95 -9.61 0.39 -5.00
N LEU A 96 -10.74 0.61 -4.35
CA LEU A 96 -11.99 -0.09 -4.66
C LEU A 96 -12.55 0.33 -6.03
N ALA A 97 -12.52 1.62 -6.36
CA ALA A 97 -12.96 2.12 -7.65
C ALA A 97 -12.17 1.51 -8.82
N TRP A 98 -10.84 1.50 -8.74
CA TRP A 98 -9.99 0.88 -9.75
C TRP A 98 -10.24 -0.62 -9.93
N ARG A 99 -10.56 -1.33 -8.84
CA ARG A 99 -10.87 -2.76 -8.88
C ARG A 99 -12.34 -3.05 -9.24
N GLY A 100 -13.11 -2.04 -9.63
CA GLY A 100 -14.53 -2.18 -9.97
C GLY A 100 -15.44 -2.54 -8.79
N LYS A 101 -14.96 -2.38 -7.55
CA LYS A 101 -15.67 -2.75 -6.31
C LYS A 101 -16.51 -1.65 -5.69
N LEU A 102 -16.61 -0.48 -6.33
CA LEU A 102 -17.47 0.61 -5.86
C LEU A 102 -18.96 0.41 -6.24
N ARG A 103 -19.31 -0.70 -6.91
CA ARG A 103 -20.71 -1.08 -7.17
C ARG A 103 -21.28 -1.79 -5.95
N GLY A 104 -21.97 -1.03 -5.09
CA GLY A 104 -22.67 -1.57 -3.92
C GLY A 104 -23.58 -0.60 -3.18
N ASP A 105 -24.08 0.47 -3.81
CA ASP A 105 -25.11 1.35 -3.21
C ASP A 105 -26.11 1.89 -4.26
N LYS A 106 -26.54 0.99 -5.15
CA LYS A 106 -27.77 1.11 -5.93
C LYS A 106 -28.35 -0.30 -6.07
N ASP A 107 -29.18 -0.65 -5.09
CA ASP A 107 -30.22 -1.69 -5.07
C ASP A 107 -30.32 -2.30 -3.65
N ALA A 108 -30.84 -1.51 -2.70
CA ALA A 108 -31.55 -1.96 -1.48
C ALA A 108 -32.37 -0.80 -0.90
#